data_AF-A0A963CUX4-F1
#
_entry.id   AF-A0A963CUX4-F1
#
_cell.length_a   1.000
_cell.length_b   1.000
_cell.length_c   1.000
_cell.angle_alpha   90.00
_cell.angle_beta   90.00
_cell.angle_gamma   90.00
#
_symmetry.space_group_name_H-M   'P 1'
#
loop_
_entity.id
_entity.type
_entity.pdbx_description
1 polymer ?
#
loop_
_entity_poly.entity_id
_entity_poly.type
_entity_poly.pdbx_seq_one_letter_code
_entity_poly.pdbx_strand_id
1 'polypeptide(L)'
;MIPLRVLGIGLIGPGLNGWPTSLSLLRNGGQDYRSTETLIPIPTLLPANERRRSTPTIKLALAAAEQAVDDAAIDADELATVFASSLGDMKIADTLCRALAGIDKPVSPTQFHNSVHNAPAGYWSIATRSHHASTSLAAADSSFPAAMLEAAVQTQSSGKPVLFVCYDHPAPFPLSASVPLKTAFASALVVQLESEKPTLTLAMGDGEPSKIDNPELERIRLDNPAARALPLLQALAEGEATRVYIPYLERQLILDLGAR
;
A
#
# COMPACT_ATOMS: atom_id res chain seq x y z
N MET A 1 -5.33 -22.30 -1.97
CA MET A 1 -4.05 -21.59 -2.09
C MET A 1 -4.04 -20.87 -3.42
N ILE A 2 -3.60 -19.62 -3.49
CA ILE A 2 -3.56 -18.84 -4.73
C ILE A 2 -2.09 -18.57 -5.09
N PRO A 3 -1.56 -19.20 -6.15
CA PRO A 3 -0.16 -19.04 -6.54
C PRO A 3 -0.02 -17.85 -7.49
N LEU A 4 0.85 -16.91 -7.13
CA LEU A 4 1.07 -15.63 -7.80
C LEU A 4 2.53 -15.44 -8.16
N ARG A 5 2.75 -14.70 -9.25
CA ARG A 5 4.01 -14.03 -9.56
C ARG A 5 3.89 -12.56 -9.19
N VAL A 6 4.93 -12.02 -8.55
CA VAL A 6 5.08 -10.57 -8.33
C VAL A 6 5.86 -10.02 -9.50
N LEU A 7 5.24 -9.13 -10.27
CA LEU A 7 5.80 -8.56 -11.49
C LEU A 7 6.55 -7.26 -11.22
N GLY A 8 6.05 -6.43 -10.30
CA GLY A 8 6.70 -5.19 -9.92
C GLY A 8 6.33 -4.72 -8.53
N ILE A 9 7.21 -3.92 -7.92
CA ILE A 9 7.12 -3.48 -6.52
C ILE A 9 7.34 -1.97 -6.43
N GLY A 10 6.42 -1.29 -5.74
CA GLY A 10 6.55 0.10 -5.31
C GLY A 10 6.65 0.17 -3.79
N LEU A 11 7.51 1.05 -3.28
CA LEU A 11 7.76 1.17 -1.85
C LEU A 11 8.19 2.58 -1.48
N ILE A 12 7.41 3.23 -0.61
CA ILE A 12 7.71 4.55 -0.07
C ILE A 12 7.49 4.50 1.43
N GLY A 13 8.50 4.88 2.21
CA GLY A 13 8.45 4.90 3.66
C GLY A 13 9.62 5.68 4.27
N PRO A 14 9.71 5.75 5.61
CA PRO A 14 10.85 6.37 6.29
C PRO A 14 12.15 5.72 5.80
N GLY A 15 13.08 6.47 5.21
CA GLY A 15 14.32 5.93 4.64
C GLY A 15 14.18 4.97 3.43
N LEU A 16 12.96 4.63 3.01
CA LEU A 16 12.67 3.69 1.91
C LEU A 16 12.12 4.49 0.72
N ASN A 17 12.97 4.76 -0.27
CA ASN A 17 12.71 5.72 -1.35
C ASN A 17 12.62 5.02 -2.72
N GLY A 18 11.73 4.02 -2.83
CA GLY A 18 11.58 3.17 -4.01
C GLY A 18 12.17 1.78 -3.81
N TRP A 19 11.63 0.80 -4.54
CA TRP A 19 12.05 -0.60 -4.41
C TRP A 19 13.55 -0.82 -4.72
N PRO A 20 14.13 -0.31 -5.83
CA PRO A 20 15.53 -0.57 -6.16
C PRO A 20 16.52 -0.10 -5.08
N THR A 21 16.26 1.06 -4.46
CA THR A 21 17.11 1.62 -3.41
C THR A 21 16.87 0.96 -2.05
N SER A 22 15.67 0.43 -1.82
CA SER A 22 15.29 -0.24 -0.58
C SER A 22 15.78 -1.69 -0.50
N LEU A 23 16.07 -2.34 -1.64
CA LEU A 23 16.55 -3.72 -1.70
C LEU A 23 17.75 -3.97 -0.77
N SER A 24 18.81 -3.16 -0.87
CA SER A 24 20.00 -3.32 -0.03
C SER A 24 19.73 -3.03 1.44
N LEU A 25 18.76 -2.16 1.73
CA LEU A 25 18.40 -1.78 3.10
C LEU A 25 17.52 -2.80 3.81
N LEU A 26 16.80 -3.65 3.06
CA LEU A 26 15.92 -4.68 3.61
C LEU A 26 16.60 -6.05 3.75
N ARG A 27 17.64 -6.30 2.94
CA ARG A 27 18.48 -7.51 3.01
C ARG A 27 19.23 -7.63 4.34
N ASN A 28 19.71 -8.84 4.61
CA ASN A 28 20.38 -9.21 5.86
C ASN A 28 19.58 -8.78 7.10
N GLY A 29 18.26 -8.97 7.08
CA GLY A 29 17.38 -8.57 8.19
C GLY A 29 17.23 -7.04 8.36
N GLY A 30 17.74 -6.25 7.43
CA GLY A 30 17.72 -4.79 7.45
C GLY A 30 18.73 -4.16 8.41
N GLN A 31 19.87 -4.81 8.66
CA GLN A 31 20.90 -4.31 9.59
C GLN A 31 21.41 -2.89 9.26
N ASP A 32 21.49 -2.55 7.97
CA ASP A 32 21.97 -1.26 7.50
C ASP A 32 20.87 -0.18 7.46
N TYR A 33 19.62 -0.55 7.68
CA TYR A 33 18.51 0.40 7.65
C TYR A 33 18.58 1.41 8.82
N ARG A 34 18.34 2.68 8.49
CA ARG A 34 18.15 3.77 9.45
C ARG A 34 16.94 4.60 9.02
N SER A 35 16.05 4.88 9.97
CA SER A 35 14.85 5.68 9.72
C SER A 35 15.22 7.13 9.45
N THR A 36 14.69 7.67 8.36
CA THR A 36 14.72 9.10 8.04
C THR A 36 13.31 9.58 7.70
N GLU A 37 13.13 10.85 7.34
CA GLU A 37 11.84 11.35 6.89
C GLU A 37 11.37 10.63 5.61
N THR A 38 10.07 10.34 5.52
CA THR A 38 9.49 9.77 4.30
C THR A 38 9.50 10.83 3.19
N LEU A 39 10.24 10.57 2.10
CA LEU A 39 10.21 11.41 0.91
C LEU A 39 9.11 10.90 -0.03
N ILE A 40 8.08 11.71 -0.24
CA ILE A 40 6.99 11.38 -1.16
C ILE A 40 7.34 11.97 -2.53
N PRO A 41 7.64 11.13 -3.55
CA PRO A 41 7.89 11.61 -4.91
C PRO A 41 6.65 12.30 -5.49
N ILE A 42 6.87 13.21 -6.43
CA ILE A 42 5.78 13.86 -7.16
C ILE A 42 5.26 12.88 -8.22
N PRO A 43 3.97 12.48 -8.19
CA PRO A 43 3.40 11.63 -9.24
C PRO A 43 3.52 12.31 -10.61
N THR A 44 3.96 11.52 -11.60
CA THR A 44 4.28 11.96 -12.95
C THR A 44 3.16 11.71 -13.94
N LEU A 45 2.37 10.65 -13.75
CA LEU A 45 1.24 10.31 -14.62
C LEU A 45 0.05 11.24 -14.42
N LEU A 46 -0.09 11.81 -13.23
CA LEU A 46 -1.24 12.64 -12.91
C LEU A 46 -1.15 14.03 -13.58
N PRO A 47 -2.16 14.46 -14.36
CA PRO A 47 -2.15 15.78 -15.01
C PRO A 47 -2.03 16.92 -14.00
N ALA A 48 -1.50 18.08 -14.46
CA ALA A 48 -1.11 19.17 -13.57
C ALA A 48 -2.25 19.72 -12.69
N ASN A 49 -3.48 19.82 -13.22
CA ASN A 49 -4.63 20.33 -12.49
C ASN A 49 -5.05 19.36 -11.38
N GLU A 50 -5.20 18.09 -11.71
CA GLU A 50 -5.48 16.96 -10.82
C GLU A 50 -4.43 16.88 -9.70
N ARG A 51 -3.15 16.99 -10.08
CA ARG A 51 -2.02 16.94 -9.14
C ARG A 51 -1.96 18.13 -8.19
N ARG A 52 -2.43 19.30 -8.62
CA ARG A 52 -2.54 20.48 -7.74
C ARG A 52 -3.63 20.29 -6.69
N ARG A 53 -4.73 19.62 -7.03
CA ARG A 53 -5.87 19.38 -6.12
C ARG A 53 -5.72 18.12 -5.25
N SER A 54 -4.74 17.25 -5.52
CA SER A 54 -4.52 16.03 -4.75
C SER A 54 -3.81 16.26 -3.41
N THR A 55 -4.18 15.47 -2.41
CA THR A 55 -3.59 15.52 -1.07
C THR A 55 -2.27 14.77 -0.98
N PRO A 56 -1.48 14.97 0.09
CA PRO A 56 -0.30 14.14 0.36
C PRO A 56 -0.61 12.64 0.38
N THR A 57 -1.75 12.22 0.93
CA THR A 57 -2.20 10.81 0.93
C THR A 57 -2.41 10.28 -0.48
N ILE A 58 -3.10 11.04 -1.34
CA ILE A 58 -3.28 10.67 -2.75
C ILE A 58 -1.92 10.59 -3.46
N LYS A 59 -1.04 11.57 -3.25
CA LYS A 59 0.29 11.59 -3.89
C LYS A 59 1.14 10.39 -3.47
N LEU A 60 1.10 10.02 -2.18
CA LEU A 60 1.77 8.84 -1.66
C LEU A 60 1.31 7.55 -2.34
N ALA A 61 -0.01 7.34 -2.42
CA ALA A 61 -0.59 6.16 -3.06
C ALA A 61 -0.21 6.08 -4.55
N LEU A 62 -0.35 7.19 -5.29
CA LEU A 62 -0.04 7.23 -6.72
C LEU A 62 1.46 7.05 -6.99
N ALA A 63 2.33 7.63 -6.17
CA ALA A 63 3.78 7.46 -6.35
C ALA A 63 4.23 6.00 -6.15
N ALA A 64 3.66 5.29 -5.16
CA ALA A 64 3.94 3.86 -4.99
C ALA A 64 3.37 3.02 -6.14
N ALA A 65 2.17 3.37 -6.63
CA ALA A 65 1.56 2.74 -7.79
C ALA A 65 2.41 2.90 -9.06
N GLU A 66 2.87 4.12 -9.36
CA GLU A 66 3.77 4.41 -10.49
C GLU A 66 5.03 3.54 -10.41
N GLN A 67 5.70 3.48 -9.24
CA GLN A 67 6.88 2.64 -9.06
C GLN A 67 6.63 1.16 -9.34
N ALA A 68 5.51 0.61 -8.87
CA ALA A 68 5.19 -0.81 -9.06
C ALA A 68 4.89 -1.14 -10.53
N VAL A 69 4.23 -0.24 -11.25
CA VAL A 69 3.93 -0.40 -12.67
C VAL A 69 5.18 -0.26 -13.52
N ASP A 70 6.02 0.74 -13.24
CA ASP A 70 7.31 0.94 -13.91
C ASP A 70 8.23 -0.28 -13.71
N ASP A 71 8.31 -0.82 -12.49
CA ASP A 71 9.10 -2.03 -12.18
C ASP A 71 8.54 -3.28 -12.88
N ALA A 72 7.21 -3.37 -13.06
CA ALA A 72 6.57 -4.47 -13.78
C ALA A 72 6.72 -4.39 -15.31
N ALA A 73 7.07 -3.21 -15.85
CA ALA A 73 7.10 -2.93 -17.29
C ALA A 73 5.78 -3.31 -18.01
N ILE A 74 4.63 -2.97 -17.39
CA ILE A 74 3.29 -3.19 -17.93
C ILE A 74 2.58 -1.85 -18.10
N ASP A 75 1.76 -1.70 -19.12
CA ASP A 75 0.96 -0.51 -19.31
C ASP A 75 -0.12 -0.38 -18.22
N ALA A 76 -0.16 0.79 -17.58
CA ALA A 76 -1.00 1.02 -16.41
C ALA A 76 -2.52 0.90 -16.68
N ASP A 77 -2.92 1.05 -17.95
CA ASP A 77 -4.32 0.93 -18.39
C ASP A 77 -4.78 -0.51 -18.60
N GLU A 78 -3.86 -1.49 -18.58
CA GLU A 78 -4.17 -2.93 -18.64
C GLU A 78 -4.50 -3.54 -17.27
N LEU A 79 -4.27 -2.80 -16.19
CA LEU A 79 -4.36 -3.30 -14.82
C LEU A 79 -5.73 -3.01 -14.19
N ALA A 80 -6.36 -4.05 -13.65
CA ALA A 80 -7.34 -3.85 -12.58
C ALA A 80 -6.63 -3.41 -11.30
N THR A 81 -7.34 -2.74 -10.40
CA THR A 81 -6.71 -2.10 -9.24
C THR A 81 -7.41 -2.39 -7.92
N VAL A 82 -6.61 -2.49 -6.85
CA VAL A 82 -7.08 -2.58 -5.48
C VAL A 82 -6.33 -1.56 -4.63
N PHE A 83 -7.03 -0.53 -4.16
CA PHE A 83 -6.48 0.48 -3.25
C PHE A 83 -6.95 0.20 -1.83
N ALA A 84 -6.04 0.30 -0.87
CA ALA A 84 -6.36 0.10 0.53
C ALA A 84 -5.66 1.10 1.46
N SER A 85 -6.40 1.58 2.43
CA SER A 85 -5.91 2.41 3.53
C SER A 85 -6.72 2.09 4.77
N SER A 86 -6.08 2.14 5.94
CA SER A 86 -6.71 1.87 7.23
C SER A 86 -7.88 2.82 7.49
N LEU A 87 -7.63 4.13 7.38
CA LEU A 87 -8.60 5.17 7.75
C LEU A 87 -8.80 6.23 6.66
N GLY A 88 -8.14 6.10 5.50
CA GLY A 88 -8.23 7.07 4.41
C GLY A 88 -7.53 8.40 4.76
N ASP A 89 -8.00 9.50 4.14
CA ASP A 89 -7.42 10.83 4.36
C ASP A 89 -7.97 11.50 5.63
N MET A 90 -7.32 11.20 6.77
CA MET A 90 -7.71 11.73 8.07
C MET A 90 -7.55 13.26 8.19
N LYS A 91 -6.66 13.86 7.39
CA LYS A 91 -6.50 15.32 7.38
C LYS A 91 -7.71 15.99 6.76
N ILE A 92 -8.25 15.44 5.68
CA ILE A 92 -9.51 15.91 5.11
C ILE A 92 -10.66 15.68 6.10
N ALA A 93 -10.74 14.49 6.71
CA ALA A 93 -11.80 14.19 7.68
C ALA A 93 -11.80 15.20 8.85
N ASP A 94 -10.65 15.48 9.47
CA ASP A 94 -10.52 16.50 10.52
C ASP A 94 -10.94 17.89 10.01
N THR A 95 -10.46 18.28 8.83
CA THR A 95 -10.79 19.59 8.24
C THR A 95 -12.30 19.76 8.03
N LEU A 96 -12.97 18.75 7.49
CA LEU A 96 -14.41 18.79 7.24
C LEU A 96 -15.21 18.79 8.54
N CYS A 97 -14.83 17.97 9.52
CA CYS A 97 -15.48 17.95 10.84
C CYS A 97 -15.36 19.32 11.54
N ARG A 98 -14.18 19.96 11.49
CA ARG A 98 -13.99 21.31 12.04
C ARG A 98 -14.82 22.35 11.31
N ALA A 99 -14.89 22.27 9.98
CA ALA A 99 -15.73 23.17 9.20
C ALA A 99 -17.20 23.04 9.63
N LEU A 100 -17.73 21.82 9.73
CA LEU A 100 -19.11 21.54 10.14
C LEU A 100 -19.44 21.93 11.58
N ALA A 101 -18.44 21.91 12.47
CA ALA A 101 -18.57 22.37 13.85
C ALA A 101 -18.54 23.92 13.97
N GLY A 102 -18.10 24.63 12.93
CA GLY A 102 -18.11 26.10 12.88
C GLY A 102 -19.49 26.70 12.62
N ILE A 103 -19.61 28.01 12.81
CA ILE A 103 -20.89 28.74 12.69
C ILE A 103 -21.43 28.72 11.25
N ASP A 104 -20.58 29.09 10.28
CA ASP A 104 -20.97 29.22 8.87
C ASP A 104 -20.87 27.91 8.07
N LYS A 105 -20.38 26.84 8.70
CA LYS A 105 -20.20 25.49 8.13
C LYS A 105 -19.59 25.47 6.71
N PRO A 106 -18.50 26.22 6.44
CA PRO A 106 -17.98 26.34 5.08
C PRO A 106 -17.31 25.04 4.64
N VAL A 107 -18.00 24.23 3.83
CA VAL A 107 -17.43 23.01 3.23
C VAL A 107 -16.93 23.30 1.82
N SER A 108 -15.63 23.16 1.58
CA SER A 108 -15.04 23.32 0.25
C SER A 108 -15.40 22.13 -0.65
N PRO A 109 -15.96 22.36 -1.86
CA PRO A 109 -16.26 21.29 -2.82
C PRO A 109 -15.04 20.42 -3.16
N THR A 110 -13.86 21.05 -3.29
CA THR A 110 -12.61 20.33 -3.58
C THR A 110 -12.19 19.43 -2.42
N GLN A 111 -12.35 19.88 -1.17
CA GLN A 111 -12.05 19.06 0.00
C GLN A 111 -13.03 17.90 0.12
N PHE A 112 -14.31 18.15 -0.14
CA PHE A 112 -15.34 17.12 -0.12
C PHE A 112 -15.10 16.03 -1.20
N HIS A 113 -14.72 16.41 -2.42
CA HIS A 113 -14.40 15.43 -3.47
C HIS A 113 -13.23 14.51 -3.07
N ASN A 114 -12.25 15.01 -2.33
CA ASN A 114 -11.13 14.22 -1.87
C ASN A 114 -11.41 13.44 -0.56
N SER A 115 -12.59 13.57 0.05
CA SER A 115 -12.88 12.95 1.36
C SER A 115 -13.34 11.49 1.27
N VAL A 116 -13.71 11.05 0.07
CA VAL A 116 -14.12 9.66 -0.16
C VAL A 116 -12.89 8.74 -0.16
N HIS A 117 -13.04 7.54 0.40
CA HIS A 117 -11.93 6.58 0.53
C HIS A 117 -11.30 6.23 -0.82
N ASN A 118 -12.12 6.11 -1.86
CA ASN A 118 -11.69 5.79 -3.22
C ASN A 118 -11.08 6.97 -4.00
N ALA A 119 -10.82 8.13 -3.38
CA ALA A 119 -10.22 9.26 -4.09
C ALA A 119 -8.89 8.89 -4.76
N PRO A 120 -7.93 8.19 -4.12
CA PRO A 120 -6.69 7.75 -4.79
C PRO A 120 -6.94 6.86 -6.02
N ALA A 121 -7.89 5.92 -5.94
CA ALA A 121 -8.28 5.08 -7.07
C ALA A 121 -8.89 5.90 -8.22
N GLY A 122 -9.71 6.91 -7.91
CA GLY A 122 -10.26 7.84 -8.91
C GLY A 122 -9.18 8.65 -9.62
N TYR A 123 -8.21 9.20 -8.87
CA TYR A 123 -7.08 9.92 -9.47
C TYR A 123 -6.18 8.99 -10.30
N TRP A 124 -5.99 7.74 -9.88
CA TRP A 124 -5.27 6.75 -10.67
C TRP A 124 -5.95 6.48 -12.00
N SER A 125 -7.27 6.21 -12.00
CA SER A 125 -8.04 6.00 -13.24
C SER A 125 -7.99 7.21 -14.18
N ILE A 126 -8.02 8.45 -13.64
CA ILE A 126 -7.83 9.65 -14.47
C ILE A 126 -6.42 9.70 -15.08
N ALA A 127 -5.40 9.39 -14.31
CA ALA A 127 -4.00 9.43 -14.76
C ALA A 127 -3.72 8.39 -15.85
N THR A 128 -4.22 7.18 -15.68
CA THR A 128 -3.93 6.05 -16.57
C THR A 128 -4.94 5.91 -17.70
N ARG A 129 -6.12 6.53 -17.59
CA ARG A 129 -7.29 6.29 -18.45
C ARG A 129 -7.78 4.84 -18.44
N SER A 130 -7.43 4.09 -17.39
CA SER A 130 -7.91 2.72 -17.20
C SER A 130 -9.43 2.71 -16.99
N HIS A 131 -10.10 1.80 -17.70
CA HIS A 131 -11.51 1.47 -17.54
C HIS A 131 -11.72 0.09 -16.89
N HIS A 132 -10.67 -0.52 -16.35
CA HIS A 132 -10.76 -1.79 -15.65
C HIS A 132 -11.35 -1.66 -14.24
N ALA A 133 -11.67 -2.79 -13.63
CA ALA A 133 -12.23 -2.83 -12.29
C ALA A 133 -11.28 -2.16 -11.29
N SER A 134 -11.85 -1.39 -10.36
CA SER A 134 -11.12 -0.74 -9.28
C SER A 134 -11.87 -0.90 -7.96
N THR A 135 -11.21 -1.54 -7.00
CA THR A 135 -11.72 -1.72 -5.63
C THR A 135 -10.98 -0.77 -4.69
N SER A 136 -11.71 -0.12 -3.78
CA SER A 136 -11.12 0.61 -2.66
C SER A 136 -11.67 0.05 -1.35
N LEU A 137 -10.79 -0.34 -0.43
CA LEU A 137 -11.19 -1.01 0.81
C LEU A 137 -10.45 -0.50 2.05
N ALA A 138 -11.07 -0.71 3.20
CA ALA A 138 -10.51 -0.44 4.51
C ALA A 138 -10.80 -1.62 5.43
N ALA A 139 -9.79 -2.07 6.16
CA ALA A 139 -9.93 -3.10 7.18
C ALA A 139 -9.06 -2.78 8.42
N ALA A 140 -8.94 -1.50 8.76
CA ALA A 140 -8.08 -1.00 9.84
C ALA A 140 -6.66 -1.60 9.76
N ASP A 141 -6.16 -2.20 10.84
CA ASP A 141 -4.85 -2.87 10.90
C ASP A 141 -4.70 -4.04 9.92
N SER A 142 -5.81 -4.60 9.44
CA SER A 142 -5.88 -5.68 8.46
C SER A 142 -6.05 -5.19 7.01
N SER A 143 -5.87 -3.90 6.73
CA SER A 143 -6.04 -3.35 5.37
C SER A 143 -5.07 -3.94 4.35
N PHE A 144 -3.79 -4.12 4.72
CA PHE A 144 -2.81 -4.76 3.84
C PHE A 144 -3.18 -6.22 3.48
N PRO A 145 -3.39 -7.15 4.43
CA PRO A 145 -3.76 -8.52 4.09
C PRO A 145 -5.13 -8.62 3.40
N ALA A 146 -6.10 -7.76 3.73
CA ALA A 146 -7.38 -7.69 3.01
C ALA A 146 -7.19 -7.34 1.53
N ALA A 147 -6.39 -6.30 1.25
CA ALA A 147 -6.08 -5.86 -0.11
C ALA A 147 -5.35 -6.92 -0.92
N MET A 148 -4.41 -7.60 -0.28
CA MET A 148 -3.64 -8.67 -0.90
C MET A 148 -4.51 -9.88 -1.25
N LEU A 149 -5.42 -10.27 -0.36
CA LEU A 149 -6.38 -11.33 -0.62
C LEU A 149 -7.35 -10.95 -1.76
N GLU A 150 -7.87 -9.73 -1.74
CA GLU A 150 -8.73 -9.20 -2.80
C GLU A 150 -8.02 -9.21 -4.16
N ALA A 151 -6.78 -8.72 -4.23
CA ALA A 151 -5.99 -8.73 -5.45
C ALA A 151 -5.72 -10.15 -5.97
N ALA A 152 -5.44 -11.10 -5.07
CA ALA A 152 -5.23 -12.49 -5.42
C ALA A 152 -6.51 -13.15 -5.97
N VAL A 153 -7.68 -12.89 -5.35
CA VAL A 153 -8.97 -13.39 -5.82
C VAL A 153 -9.34 -12.78 -7.17
N GLN A 154 -9.14 -11.47 -7.37
CA GLN A 154 -9.38 -10.82 -8.66
C GLN A 154 -8.48 -11.39 -9.77
N THR A 155 -7.21 -11.61 -9.46
CA THR A 155 -6.23 -12.22 -10.36
C THR A 155 -6.65 -13.65 -10.74
N GLN A 156 -7.07 -14.46 -9.77
CA GLN A 156 -7.55 -15.83 -10.00
C GLN A 156 -8.84 -15.87 -10.82
N SER A 157 -9.78 -14.95 -10.55
CA SER A 157 -11.08 -14.91 -11.21
C SER A 157 -10.99 -14.39 -12.65
N SER A 158 -10.14 -13.38 -12.90
CA SER A 158 -10.04 -12.73 -14.21
C SER A 158 -8.93 -13.28 -15.10
N GLY A 159 -7.91 -13.93 -14.53
CA GLY A 159 -6.69 -14.30 -15.24
C GLY A 159 -5.81 -13.11 -15.66
N LYS A 160 -6.15 -11.90 -15.22
CA LYS A 160 -5.43 -10.66 -15.55
C LYS A 160 -4.54 -10.19 -14.41
N PRO A 161 -3.45 -9.46 -14.69
CA PRO A 161 -2.64 -8.82 -13.66
C PRO A 161 -3.45 -7.75 -12.91
N VAL A 162 -3.15 -7.61 -11.61
CA VAL A 162 -3.78 -6.65 -10.71
C VAL A 162 -2.70 -5.84 -10.02
N LEU A 163 -2.84 -4.52 -10.04
CA LEU A 163 -2.09 -3.62 -9.17
C LEU A 163 -2.82 -3.49 -7.85
N PHE A 164 -2.17 -3.84 -6.74
CA PHE A 164 -2.67 -3.45 -5.42
C PHE A 164 -1.75 -2.44 -4.76
N VAL A 165 -2.35 -1.50 -4.05
CA VAL A 165 -1.66 -0.40 -3.38
C VAL A 165 -2.21 -0.28 -1.97
N CYS A 166 -1.36 -0.42 -0.96
CA CYS A 166 -1.70 -0.17 0.43
C CYS A 166 -0.91 1.01 0.96
N TYR A 167 -1.60 2.02 1.49
CA TYR A 167 -1.01 3.29 1.87
C TYR A 167 -1.68 3.87 3.12
N ASP A 168 -0.90 4.54 3.94
CA ASP A 168 -1.41 5.36 5.04
C ASP A 168 -0.51 6.56 5.28
N HIS A 169 -1.12 7.69 5.63
CA HIS A 169 -0.46 8.96 5.90
C HIS A 169 -0.72 9.39 7.36
N PRO A 170 0.22 10.09 8.03
CA PRO A 170 0.05 10.51 9.41
C PRO A 170 -1.25 11.28 9.64
N ALA A 171 -1.92 10.94 10.74
CA ALA A 171 -3.11 11.64 11.20
C ALA A 171 -2.76 13.01 11.82
N PRO A 172 -3.60 14.05 11.68
CA PRO A 172 -3.42 15.29 12.43
C PRO A 172 -3.81 15.11 13.90
N PHE A 173 -3.27 15.95 14.79
CA PHE A 173 -3.80 16.08 16.15
C PHE A 173 -5.22 16.69 16.11
N PRO A 174 -6.19 16.19 16.89
CA PRO A 174 -6.07 15.22 17.99
C PRO A 174 -6.19 13.75 17.58
N LEU A 175 -6.56 13.45 16.34
CA LEU A 175 -6.78 12.07 15.89
C LEU A 175 -5.54 11.19 16.06
N SER A 176 -4.35 11.76 15.87
CA SER A 176 -3.06 11.07 16.07
C SER A 176 -2.83 10.55 17.49
N ALA A 177 -3.57 11.03 18.49
CA ALA A 177 -3.51 10.52 19.86
C ALA A 177 -4.24 9.16 20.01
N SER A 178 -5.06 8.76 19.03
CA SER A 178 -5.92 7.59 19.10
C SER A 178 -5.65 6.55 18.00
N VAL A 179 -4.72 6.81 17.08
CA VAL A 179 -4.41 5.91 15.96
C VAL A 179 -2.91 5.68 15.81
N PRO A 180 -2.46 4.45 15.50
CA PRO A 180 -1.06 4.14 15.22
C PRO A 180 -0.75 4.51 13.77
N LEU A 181 -0.75 5.81 13.46
CA LEU A 181 -0.41 6.34 12.13
C LEU A 181 0.57 7.51 12.28
N LYS A 182 1.85 7.17 12.50
CA LYS A 182 2.88 8.17 12.81
C LYS A 182 3.73 8.57 11.61
N THR A 183 3.88 7.69 10.64
CA THR A 183 4.72 7.92 9.45
C THR A 183 3.93 7.65 8.17
N ALA A 184 4.33 8.32 7.09
CA ALA A 184 3.78 8.01 5.77
C ALA A 184 4.44 6.73 5.26
N PHE A 185 3.62 5.78 4.81
CA PHE A 185 4.08 4.53 4.24
C PHE A 185 3.14 4.09 3.13
N ALA A 186 3.69 3.61 2.02
CA ALA A 186 2.95 2.93 0.98
C ALA A 186 3.77 1.79 0.39
N SER A 187 3.06 0.69 0.09
CA SER A 187 3.57 -0.43 -0.68
C SER A 187 2.60 -0.72 -1.82
N ALA A 188 3.12 -1.11 -2.96
CA ALA A 188 2.35 -1.52 -4.11
C ALA A 188 2.99 -2.74 -4.74
N LEU A 189 2.17 -3.70 -5.18
CA LEU A 189 2.63 -4.84 -5.96
C LEU A 189 1.75 -4.99 -7.21
N VAL A 190 2.38 -5.26 -8.35
CA VAL A 190 1.69 -5.82 -9.51
C VAL A 190 1.80 -7.33 -9.41
N VAL A 191 0.66 -8.02 -9.37
CA VAL A 191 0.60 -9.49 -9.23
C VAL A 191 -0.17 -10.12 -10.37
N GLN A 192 0.23 -11.34 -10.74
CA GLN A 192 -0.44 -12.17 -11.75
C GLN A 192 -0.49 -13.62 -11.28
N LEU A 193 -1.47 -14.40 -11.76
CA LEU A 193 -1.56 -15.82 -11.48
C LEU A 193 -0.37 -16.55 -12.11
N GLU A 194 0.30 -17.42 -11.37
CA GLU A 194 1.42 -18.23 -11.86
C GLU A 194 1.39 -19.57 -11.14
N SER A 195 1.25 -20.68 -11.88
CA SER A 195 1.09 -22.01 -11.28
C SER A 195 2.36 -22.84 -11.30
N GLU A 196 3.30 -22.57 -12.20
CA GLU A 196 4.49 -23.41 -12.36
C GLU A 196 5.60 -23.00 -11.39
N LYS A 197 5.93 -21.70 -11.36
CA LYS A 197 6.99 -21.14 -10.52
C LYS A 197 6.50 -19.85 -9.84
N PRO A 198 5.53 -19.94 -8.93
CA PRO A 198 5.02 -18.77 -8.22
C PRO A 198 6.14 -18.13 -7.41
N THR A 199 6.17 -16.81 -7.45
CA THR A 199 6.95 -16.02 -6.50
C THR A 199 6.37 -16.13 -5.10
N LEU A 200 5.04 -16.28 -5.02
CA LEU A 200 4.29 -16.22 -3.78
C LEU A 200 3.06 -17.13 -3.87
N THR A 201 2.73 -17.85 -2.81
CA THR A 201 1.46 -18.57 -2.67
C THR A 201 0.71 -18.11 -1.42
N LEU A 202 -0.56 -17.74 -1.60
CA LEU A 202 -1.41 -17.24 -0.50
C LEU A 202 -2.26 -18.36 0.08
N ALA A 203 -2.33 -18.41 1.41
CA ALA A 203 -3.21 -19.28 2.16
C ALA A 203 -3.72 -18.60 3.44
N MET A 204 -4.85 -19.07 3.96
CA MET A 204 -5.30 -18.70 5.31
C MET A 204 -4.91 -19.82 6.27
N GLY A 205 -4.33 -19.47 7.41
CA GLY A 205 -3.91 -20.44 8.42
C GLY A 205 -3.67 -19.79 9.78
N ASP A 206 -3.07 -20.57 10.68
CA ASP A 206 -2.72 -20.13 12.02
C ASP A 206 -1.19 -20.08 12.15
N GLY A 207 -0.69 -19.28 13.09
CA GLY A 207 0.74 -19.10 13.31
C GLY A 207 1.07 -17.77 13.98
N GLU A 208 2.33 -17.63 14.40
CA GLU A 208 2.82 -16.39 15.00
C GLU A 208 3.09 -15.34 13.90
N PRO A 209 2.66 -14.08 14.09
CA PRO A 209 2.93 -13.01 13.14
C PRO A 209 4.43 -12.83 12.90
N SER A 210 4.82 -12.75 11.63
CA SER A 210 6.20 -12.45 11.25
C SER A 210 6.59 -11.04 11.69
N LYS A 211 7.84 -10.91 12.13
CA LYS A 211 8.47 -9.68 12.61
C LYS A 211 9.67 -9.33 11.74
N ILE A 212 10.22 -8.13 11.94
CA ILE A 212 11.51 -7.74 11.39
C ILE A 212 12.53 -7.58 12.52
N ASP A 213 13.76 -8.03 12.26
CA ASP A 213 14.86 -7.98 13.23
C ASP A 213 15.33 -6.55 13.51
N ASN A 214 15.36 -5.69 12.49
CA ASN A 214 15.67 -4.27 12.69
C ASN A 214 14.56 -3.58 13.53
N PRO A 215 14.89 -3.03 14.71
CA PRO A 215 13.89 -2.48 15.63
C PRO A 215 13.20 -1.22 15.11
N GLU A 216 13.83 -0.43 14.23
CA GLU A 216 13.22 0.76 13.65
C GLU A 216 12.19 0.38 12.58
N LEU A 217 12.48 -0.62 11.73
CA LEU A 217 11.52 -1.18 10.78
C LEU A 217 10.35 -1.86 11.50
N GLU A 218 10.62 -2.61 12.56
CA GLU A 218 9.58 -3.27 13.35
C GLU A 218 8.65 -2.25 14.02
N ARG A 219 9.20 -1.13 14.51
CA ARG A 219 8.39 -0.02 15.01
C ARG A 219 7.51 0.59 13.91
N ILE A 220 8.05 0.81 12.71
CA ILE A 220 7.26 1.31 11.57
C ILE A 220 6.14 0.33 11.21
N ARG A 221 6.45 -0.98 11.17
CA ARG A 221 5.48 -2.04 10.92
C ARG A 221 4.31 -1.98 11.92
N LEU A 222 4.60 -1.69 13.19
CA LEU A 222 3.62 -1.62 14.27
C LEU A 222 2.84 -0.30 14.31
N ASP A 223 3.48 0.81 13.95
CA ASP A 223 2.93 2.18 13.96
C ASP A 223 2.28 2.60 12.63
N ASN A 224 2.09 1.68 11.68
CA ASN A 224 1.41 1.93 10.42
C ASN A 224 0.83 0.62 9.80
N PRO A 225 -0.50 0.50 9.60
CA PRO A 225 -1.14 -0.66 8.97
C PRO A 225 -0.66 -0.98 7.54
N ALA A 226 -0.40 0.02 6.70
CA ALA A 226 0.20 -0.21 5.38
C ALA A 226 1.61 -0.80 5.48
N ALA A 227 2.34 -0.54 6.57
CA ALA A 227 3.66 -1.11 6.83
C ALA A 227 3.63 -2.57 7.31
N ARG A 228 2.45 -3.18 7.50
CA ARG A 228 2.33 -4.64 7.69
C ARG A 228 2.89 -5.45 6.52
N ALA A 229 3.10 -4.80 5.37
CA ALA A 229 3.82 -5.34 4.22
C ALA A 229 5.29 -5.67 4.49
N LEU A 230 5.93 -5.03 5.47
CA LEU A 230 7.39 -5.06 5.60
C LEU A 230 8.00 -6.46 5.69
N PRO A 231 7.47 -7.44 6.45
CA PRO A 231 8.03 -8.80 6.47
C PRO A 231 8.00 -9.48 5.09
N LEU A 232 6.94 -9.25 4.30
CA LEU A 232 6.87 -9.73 2.91
C LEU A 232 7.93 -9.04 2.04
N LEU A 233 8.05 -7.71 2.13
CA LEU A 233 9.02 -6.95 1.35
C LEU A 233 10.46 -7.34 1.67
N GLN A 234 10.78 -7.60 2.95
CA GLN A 234 12.07 -8.13 3.35
C GLN A 234 12.31 -9.52 2.76
N ALA A 235 11.35 -10.43 2.88
CA ALA A 235 11.45 -11.77 2.29
C ALA A 235 11.67 -11.73 0.76
N LEU A 236 10.99 -10.83 0.05
CA LEU A 236 11.18 -10.61 -1.39
C LEU A 236 12.57 -10.03 -1.72
N ALA A 237 13.16 -9.23 -0.82
CA ALA A 237 14.49 -8.65 -1.01
C ALA A 237 15.63 -9.67 -0.79
N GLU A 238 15.44 -10.60 0.16
CA GLU A 238 16.38 -11.72 0.39
C GLU A 238 16.35 -12.72 -0.77
N GLY A 239 15.17 -13.00 -1.32
CA GLY A 239 15.01 -13.93 -2.46
C GLY A 239 15.06 -15.42 -2.08
N GLU A 240 15.20 -15.73 -0.80
CA GLU A 240 15.20 -17.09 -0.26
C GLU A 240 13.78 -17.62 -0.03
N ALA A 241 13.63 -18.95 -0.13
CA ALA A 241 12.36 -19.58 0.19
C ALA A 241 12.03 -19.39 1.68
N THR A 242 10.88 -18.76 1.95
CA THR A 242 10.46 -18.46 3.32
C THR A 242 8.95 -18.35 3.41
N ARG A 243 8.45 -18.40 4.65
CA ARG A 243 7.03 -18.27 4.96
C ARG A 243 6.82 -17.05 5.84
N VAL A 244 5.92 -16.17 5.40
CA VAL A 244 5.55 -14.95 6.12
C VAL A 244 4.10 -15.05 6.60
N TYR A 245 3.87 -14.65 7.85
CA TYR A 245 2.56 -14.66 8.51
C TYR A 245 2.13 -13.22 8.79
N ILE A 246 1.05 -12.79 8.13
CA ILE A 246 0.47 -11.45 8.32
C ILE A 246 -0.86 -11.56 9.07
N PRO A 247 -1.05 -10.84 10.21
CA PRO A 247 -2.29 -10.88 10.97
C PRO A 247 -3.53 -10.50 10.15
N TYR A 248 -4.53 -11.37 10.13
CA TYR A 248 -5.82 -11.11 9.47
C TYR A 248 -6.97 -11.63 10.34
N LEU A 249 -7.59 -10.72 11.08
CA LEU A 249 -8.62 -11.03 12.08
C LEU A 249 -8.11 -12.07 13.10
N GLU A 250 -8.83 -13.18 13.29
CA GLU A 250 -8.47 -14.27 14.19
C GLU A 250 -7.43 -15.24 13.61
N ARG A 251 -7.04 -15.05 12.34
CA ARG A 251 -6.16 -15.94 11.59
C ARG A 251 -4.96 -15.17 11.02
N GLN A 252 -4.13 -15.87 10.25
CA GLN A 252 -3.01 -15.31 9.50
C GLN A 252 -3.26 -15.47 8.00
N LEU A 253 -2.97 -14.42 7.25
CA LEU A 253 -2.65 -14.54 5.83
C LEU A 253 -1.21 -15.06 5.73
N ILE A 254 -1.09 -16.31 5.30
CA ILE A 254 0.18 -17.00 5.08
C ILE A 254 0.63 -16.75 3.65
N LEU A 255 1.89 -16.33 3.53
CA LEU A 255 2.57 -15.98 2.30
C LEU A 255 3.78 -16.88 2.14
N ASP A 256 3.66 -17.90 1.28
CA ASP A 256 4.73 -18.84 0.97
C ASP A 256 5.54 -18.34 -0.23
N LEU A 257 6.78 -17.91 -0.01
CA LEU A 257 7.65 -17.41 -1.06
C LEU A 257 8.52 -18.55 -1.62
N GLY A 258 8.55 -18.67 -2.94
CA GLY A 258 9.49 -19.55 -3.63
C GLY A 258 10.89 -18.92 -3.72
N ALA A 259 11.94 -19.75 -3.74
CA ALA A 259 13.30 -19.28 -4.03
C ALA A 259 13.36 -18.71 -5.46
N ARG A 260 14.02 -17.56 -5.64
CA ARG A 260 14.17 -16.87 -6.92
C ARG A 260 15.49 -17.20 -7.62
#